data_AF-A0AA39Y005-F1
#
_entry.id   AF-A0AA39Y005-F1
#
_cell.length_a   1.000
_cell.length_b   1.000
_cell.length_c   1.000
_cell.angle_alpha   90.00
_cell.angle_beta   90.00
_cell.angle_gamma   90.00
#
_symmetry.space_group_name_H-M   'P 1'
#
loop_
_entity.id
_entity.type
_entity.pdbx_description
1 polymer ?
#
loop_
_entity_poly.entity_id
_entity_poly.type
_entity_poly.pdbx_seq_one_letter_code
_entity_poly.pdbx_strand_id
1 'polypeptide(L)'
;MDEKQEQQRQQFPPSIMSPPMRGVCHNRRNRPFLPLVLVAVFLYCFYHLQSLSHLKTDRWTDRLGPAQRAQPVQPATAKVPLEAHIMSKCPDARDCLRDLVLPVMQKAHDKVNFTLSFIGRPADNDGVACKHGPEECLGNIIELCAQELYPDPKSFLGFTMCMTRDYKHIPQRSLVEDCALEHALDFDELNQCATKDDGAFGVGMLRKSVKRSSEVRKAAYATNSFSYPGSIC
;
A
#
# COMPACT_ATOMS: atom_id res chain seq x y z
N MET A 1 -27.00 -58.83 -8.53
CA MET A 1 -25.87 -58.53 -9.43
C MET A 1 -24.89 -57.61 -8.69
N ASP A 2 -24.55 -57.92 -7.45
CA ASP A 2 -23.60 -58.96 -6.97
C ASP A 2 -22.19 -58.38 -6.98
N GLU A 3 -21.61 -58.05 -5.82
CA GLU A 3 -21.17 -58.96 -4.75
C GLU A 3 -19.81 -59.60 -5.08
N LYS A 4 -18.86 -59.39 -4.15
CA LYS A 4 -17.73 -60.27 -3.79
C LYS A 4 -16.49 -60.30 -4.68
N GLN A 5 -15.36 -59.87 -4.11
CA GLN A 5 -14.42 -60.66 -3.28
C GLN A 5 -13.54 -61.56 -4.15
N GLU A 6 -12.24 -61.26 -4.22
CA GLU A 6 -11.27 -61.78 -3.23
C GLU A 6 -11.26 -63.30 -3.29
N GLN A 7 -10.34 -63.85 -4.09
CA GLN A 7 -9.65 -65.10 -3.80
C GLN A 7 -8.73 -65.49 -4.95
N GLN A 8 -7.42 -65.38 -4.74
CA GLN A 8 -6.53 -66.54 -4.55
C GLN A 8 -5.09 -66.12 -4.89
N ARG A 9 -4.19 -66.02 -3.91
CA ARG A 9 -3.57 -67.10 -3.11
C ARG A 9 -2.26 -67.52 -3.80
N GLN A 10 -1.25 -67.76 -2.95
CA GLN A 10 0.09 -68.32 -3.21
C GLN A 10 1.17 -67.22 -3.31
N GLN A 11 2.19 -67.14 -2.44
CA GLN A 11 2.90 -68.22 -1.75
C GLN A 11 3.68 -67.67 -0.52
N PHE A 12 3.57 -68.36 0.61
CA PHE A 12 4.47 -68.36 1.81
C PHE A 12 5.20 -69.74 1.83
N PRO A 13 6.16 -70.06 2.74
CA PRO A 13 7.23 -69.35 3.47
C PRO A 13 8.60 -70.12 3.30
N PRO A 14 9.64 -70.18 4.20
CA PRO A 14 9.60 -70.49 5.65
C PRO A 14 10.52 -69.65 6.58
N SER A 15 10.27 -69.83 7.88
CA SER A 15 10.90 -69.25 9.07
C SER A 15 12.30 -69.82 9.38
N ILE A 16 13.19 -69.03 9.98
CA ILE A 16 14.43 -69.53 10.63
C ILE A 16 14.68 -68.83 11.98
N MET A 17 15.11 -69.67 12.92
CA MET A 17 15.31 -69.60 14.38
C MET A 17 16.47 -68.69 14.86
N SER A 18 16.34 -68.09 16.05
CA SER A 18 17.42 -67.44 16.85
C SER A 18 18.33 -68.47 17.56
N PRO A 19 19.61 -68.17 17.95
CA PRO A 19 19.97 -67.72 19.34
C PRO A 19 21.30 -66.87 19.42
N PRO A 20 22.06 -66.76 20.55
CA PRO A 20 21.89 -65.82 21.68
C PRO A 20 23.09 -64.86 22.02
N MET A 21 22.77 -63.82 22.81
CA MET A 21 23.51 -63.05 23.87
C MET A 21 24.98 -62.59 23.76
N ARG A 22 25.19 -61.26 23.99
CA ARG A 22 26.19 -60.53 24.85
C ARG A 22 26.37 -59.10 24.25
N GLY A 23 26.24 -57.92 24.89
CA GLY A 23 26.08 -57.47 26.27
C GLY A 23 27.16 -56.43 26.59
N VAL A 24 26.89 -55.10 26.59
CA VAL A 24 27.67 -54.07 27.33
C VAL A 24 26.80 -52.84 27.70
N CYS A 25 26.63 -52.69 29.02
CA CYS A 25 26.40 -51.56 29.93
C CYS A 25 26.01 -50.14 29.45
N HIS A 26 24.81 -49.69 29.86
CA HIS A 26 24.50 -48.28 30.11
C HIS A 26 24.81 -47.93 31.57
N ASN A 27 25.87 -47.15 31.82
CA ASN A 27 26.18 -46.56 33.12
C ASN A 27 25.56 -45.17 33.21
N ARG A 28 24.27 -45.08 33.57
CA ARG A 28 23.62 -43.79 33.88
C ARG A 28 23.94 -43.40 35.31
N ARG A 29 25.12 -42.82 35.52
CA ARG A 29 25.52 -42.26 36.82
C ARG A 29 24.75 -40.96 37.04
N ASN A 30 23.64 -41.09 37.76
CA ASN A 30 22.79 -40.02 38.28
C ASN A 30 23.67 -38.97 39.00
N ARG A 31 23.72 -37.72 38.50
CA ARG A 31 24.33 -36.58 39.20
C ARG A 31 23.27 -35.51 39.46
N PRO A 32 22.52 -35.59 40.58
CA PRO A 32 21.39 -34.70 40.90
C PRO A 32 21.81 -33.28 41.32
N PHE A 33 23.11 -32.94 41.26
CA PHE A 33 23.62 -31.65 41.71
C PHE A 33 23.49 -30.53 40.67
N LEU A 34 23.46 -30.85 39.38
CA LEU A 34 23.38 -29.85 38.32
C LEU A 34 22.06 -29.04 38.31
N PRO A 35 20.87 -29.64 38.50
CA PRO A 35 19.63 -28.84 38.53
C PRO A 35 19.52 -27.98 39.79
N LEU A 36 20.06 -28.43 40.93
CA LEU A 36 20.02 -27.67 42.19
C LEU A 36 20.88 -26.40 42.13
N VAL A 37 22.05 -26.47 41.47
CA VAL A 37 22.91 -25.30 41.27
C VAL A 37 22.23 -24.26 40.36
N LEU A 38 21.56 -24.71 39.29
CA LEU A 38 20.85 -23.81 38.38
C LEU A 38 19.67 -23.10 39.05
N VAL A 39 18.92 -23.80 39.91
CA VAL A 39 17.83 -23.19 40.68
C VAL A 39 18.37 -22.18 41.70
N ALA A 40 19.46 -22.49 42.39
CA ALA A 40 20.08 -21.58 43.35
C ALA A 40 20.60 -20.29 42.67
N VAL A 41 21.24 -20.40 41.50
CA VAL A 41 21.72 -19.25 40.72
C VAL A 41 20.54 -18.40 40.23
N PHE A 42 19.45 -19.03 39.76
CA PHE A 42 18.27 -18.30 39.30
C PHE A 42 17.61 -17.51 40.44
N LEU A 43 17.45 -18.12 41.61
CA LEU A 43 16.90 -17.46 42.81
C LEU A 43 17.82 -16.35 43.30
N TYR A 44 19.14 -16.56 43.29
CA TYR A 44 20.13 -15.55 43.67
C TYR A 44 20.10 -14.33 42.73
N CYS A 45 20.05 -14.55 41.42
CA CYS A 45 19.91 -13.47 40.43
C CYS A 45 18.58 -12.72 40.58
N PHE A 46 17.48 -13.42 40.88
CA PHE A 46 16.17 -12.79 41.08
C PHE A 46 16.14 -11.91 42.34
N TYR A 47 16.76 -12.37 43.43
CA TYR A 47 16.90 -11.60 44.67
C TYR A 47 17.74 -10.33 44.48
N HIS A 48 18.84 -10.43 43.71
CA HIS A 48 19.69 -9.28 43.41
C HIS A 48 19.06 -8.30 42.42
N LEU A 49 18.21 -8.76 41.49
CA LEU A 49 17.43 -7.87 40.60
C LEU A 49 16.33 -7.11 41.36
N GLN A 50 15.67 -7.76 42.33
CA GLN A 50 14.67 -7.10 43.17
C GLN A 50 15.28 -6.07 44.13
N SER A 51 16.53 -6.26 44.56
CA SER A 51 17.26 -5.29 45.39
C SER A 51 17.57 -3.96 44.67
N LEU A 52 17.62 -3.95 43.33
CA LEU A 52 17.83 -2.74 42.52
C LEU A 52 16.52 -2.01 42.17
N SER A 53 15.36 -2.68 42.28
CA SER A 53 14.05 -2.04 42.06
C SER A 53 13.54 -1.20 43.23
N HIS A 54 14.20 -1.23 44.40
CA HIS A 54 13.80 -0.44 45.58
C HIS A 54 14.53 0.92 45.73
N LEU A 55 15.42 1.28 44.79
CA LEU A 55 16.23 2.51 44.83
C LEU A 55 15.98 3.42 43.61
N LYS A 56 14.72 3.67 43.24
CA LYS A 56 14.39 4.84 42.40
C LYS A 56 12.91 5.21 42.38
N THR A 57 12.39 5.54 43.54
CA THR A 57 11.28 6.50 43.65
C THR A 57 11.54 7.26 44.91
N ASP A 58 12.11 8.46 44.80
CA ASP A 58 11.64 9.61 45.57
C ASP A 58 12.35 10.88 45.11
N ARG A 59 11.54 11.94 45.01
CA ARG A 59 11.92 13.36 45.03
C ARG A 59 12.12 14.09 43.70
N TRP A 60 11.11 14.07 42.83
CA TRP A 60 10.91 15.11 41.80
C TRP A 60 9.41 15.35 41.51
N THR A 61 8.58 15.61 42.53
CA THR A 61 7.14 15.92 42.30
C THR A 61 6.59 17.15 43.01
N ASP A 62 7.41 17.95 43.72
CA ASP A 62 6.89 19.14 44.44
C ASP A 62 6.92 20.46 43.65
N ARG A 63 6.94 20.45 42.31
CA ARG A 63 7.03 21.69 41.53
C ARG A 63 6.21 21.85 40.26
N LEU A 64 5.08 21.15 40.07
CA LEU A 64 4.17 21.47 38.95
C LEU A 64 2.69 21.34 39.37
N GLY A 65 1.92 22.39 39.04
CA GLY A 65 0.47 22.50 39.30
C GLY A 65 -0.38 21.46 38.55
N PRO A 66 -1.72 21.58 38.60
CA PRO A 66 -2.62 20.51 38.17
C PRO A 66 -2.41 20.13 36.70
N ALA A 67 -1.90 18.92 36.49
CA ALA A 67 -1.67 18.33 35.18
C ALA A 67 -2.99 17.95 34.52
N GLN A 68 -3.30 18.58 33.38
CA GLN A 68 -4.30 18.06 32.46
C GLN A 68 -3.85 16.69 31.95
N ARG A 69 -4.78 15.73 31.97
CA ARG A 69 -4.55 14.34 31.59
C ARG A 69 -4.11 14.28 30.12
N ALA A 70 -2.81 14.11 29.88
CA ALA A 70 -2.27 13.89 28.55
C ALA A 70 -2.82 12.57 28.01
N GLN A 71 -3.60 12.64 26.92
CA GLN A 71 -3.95 11.47 26.13
C GLN A 71 -2.67 10.89 25.50
N PRO A 72 -2.58 9.57 25.29
CA PRO A 72 -1.46 8.99 24.55
C PRO A 72 -1.52 9.54 23.12
N VAL A 73 -0.60 10.45 22.80
CA VAL A 73 -0.38 10.88 21.41
C VAL A 73 0.25 9.68 20.71
N GLN A 74 -0.57 8.92 19.99
CA GLN A 74 -0.04 8.05 18.94
C GLN A 74 0.77 8.95 18.01
N PRO A 75 2.05 8.65 17.71
CA PRO A 75 2.75 9.37 16.68
C PRO A 75 2.05 9.02 15.36
N ALA A 76 1.09 9.83 14.95
CA ALA A 76 0.66 9.86 13.58
C ALA A 76 1.91 10.24 12.78
N THR A 77 2.57 9.25 12.19
CA THR A 77 3.66 9.48 11.26
C THR A 77 3.08 10.31 10.11
N ALA A 78 3.29 11.62 10.15
CA ALA A 78 2.75 12.53 9.16
C ALA A 78 3.27 12.11 7.78
N LYS A 79 2.36 11.79 6.86
CA LYS A 79 2.71 11.42 5.49
C LYS A 79 3.21 12.63 4.73
N VAL A 80 4.20 12.44 3.86
CA VAL A 80 4.73 13.50 3.00
C VAL A 80 3.73 13.76 1.86
N PRO A 81 3.30 15.00 1.60
CA PRO A 81 2.47 15.30 0.44
C PRO A 81 3.27 15.08 -0.84
N LEU A 82 2.73 14.27 -1.75
CA LEU A 82 3.29 14.02 -3.08
C LEU A 82 2.19 14.24 -4.11
N GLU A 83 2.34 15.24 -4.98
CA GLU A 83 1.35 15.55 -6.01
C GLU A 83 1.99 15.44 -7.39
N ALA A 84 1.38 14.66 -8.27
CA ALA A 84 1.72 14.59 -9.68
C ALA A 84 0.64 15.31 -10.49
N HIS A 85 1.06 16.08 -11.50
CA HIS A 85 0.16 16.75 -12.43
C HIS A 85 0.40 16.15 -13.81
N ILE A 86 -0.63 15.65 -14.51
CA ILE A 86 -0.50 14.99 -15.83
C ILE A 86 -1.56 15.49 -16.83
N MET A 87 -1.48 15.01 -18.08
CA MET A 87 -2.57 15.02 -19.06
C MET A 87 -2.75 13.58 -19.57
N SER A 88 -3.97 13.04 -19.55
CA SER A 88 -4.24 11.64 -19.94
C SER A 88 -3.75 11.26 -21.34
N LYS A 89 -3.87 12.19 -22.31
CA LYS A 89 -3.41 11.98 -23.71
C LYS A 89 -1.94 12.36 -23.97
N CYS A 90 -1.14 12.64 -22.94
CA CYS A 90 0.25 13.05 -23.11
C CYS A 90 1.22 11.87 -23.11
N PRO A 91 2.09 11.72 -24.13
CA PRO A 91 3.12 10.68 -24.12
C PRO A 91 4.13 10.85 -22.98
N ASP A 92 4.42 12.10 -22.57
CA ASP A 92 5.35 12.35 -21.46
C ASP A 92 4.75 11.88 -20.12
N ALA A 93 3.42 11.96 -19.96
CA ALA A 93 2.73 11.44 -18.79
C ALA A 93 2.88 9.93 -18.65
N ARG A 94 2.84 9.18 -19.77
CA ARG A 94 3.13 7.74 -19.80
C ARG A 94 4.51 7.44 -19.23
N ASP A 95 5.52 8.14 -19.72
CA ASP A 95 6.90 7.89 -19.30
C ASP A 95 7.14 8.36 -17.86
N CYS A 96 6.53 9.47 -17.45
CA CYS A 96 6.58 9.95 -16.07
C CYS A 96 5.93 8.96 -15.08
N LEU A 97 4.75 8.43 -15.41
CA LEU A 97 4.07 7.43 -14.58
C LEU A 97 4.90 6.15 -14.49
N ARG A 98 5.39 5.64 -15.63
CA ARG A 98 6.17 4.39 -15.70
C ARG A 98 7.50 4.50 -14.93
N ASP A 99 8.26 5.57 -15.17
CA ASP A 99 9.66 5.64 -14.74
C ASP A 99 9.83 6.33 -13.38
N LEU A 100 8.89 7.19 -12.98
CA LEU A 100 9.00 8.02 -11.77
C LEU A 100 7.91 7.70 -10.75
N VAL A 101 6.64 7.89 -11.09
CA VAL A 101 5.54 7.85 -10.10
C VAL A 101 5.30 6.43 -9.59
N LEU A 102 5.09 5.45 -10.48
CA LEU A 102 4.76 4.09 -10.07
C LEU A 102 5.89 3.42 -9.26
N PRO A 103 7.18 3.53 -9.63
CA PRO A 103 8.27 2.97 -8.82
C PRO A 103 8.35 3.56 -7.42
N VAL A 104 8.03 4.85 -7.25
CA VAL A 104 7.97 5.51 -5.94
C VAL A 104 6.77 5.00 -5.14
N MET A 105 5.59 4.95 -5.75
CA MET A 105 4.37 4.51 -5.06
C MET A 105 4.45 3.04 -4.64
N GLN A 106 5.07 2.17 -5.44
CA GLN A 106 5.32 0.78 -5.06
C GLN A 106 6.16 0.65 -3.78
N LYS A 107 7.13 1.53 -3.57
CA LYS A 107 8.07 1.47 -2.43
C LYS A 107 7.63 2.30 -1.21
N ALA A 108 6.81 3.31 -1.41
CA ALA A 108 6.57 4.35 -0.40
C ALA A 108 5.12 4.85 -0.29
N HIS A 109 4.12 4.18 -0.91
CA HIS A 109 2.70 4.58 -0.79
C HIS A 109 2.20 4.74 0.66
N ASP A 110 2.76 4.00 1.61
CA ASP A 110 2.44 4.07 3.04
C ASP A 110 2.96 5.36 3.70
N LYS A 111 3.98 6.00 3.11
CA LYS A 111 4.66 7.19 3.63
C LYS A 111 4.23 8.49 2.96
N VAL A 112 3.50 8.42 1.85
CA VAL A 112 3.07 9.59 1.08
C VAL A 112 1.56 9.75 1.08
N ASN A 113 1.11 11.01 1.14
CA ASN A 113 -0.25 11.37 0.79
C ASN A 113 -0.23 11.76 -0.70
N PHE A 114 -0.55 10.80 -1.56
CA PHE A 114 -0.43 10.95 -3.00
C PHE A 114 -1.70 11.55 -3.62
N THR A 115 -1.53 12.56 -4.47
CA THR A 115 -2.60 13.18 -5.25
C THR A 115 -2.21 13.18 -6.72
N LEU A 116 -3.12 12.73 -7.59
CA LEU A 116 -3.00 12.94 -9.03
C LEU A 116 -3.90 14.10 -9.44
N SER A 117 -3.33 15.06 -10.16
CA SER A 117 -3.98 16.27 -10.64
C SER A 117 -3.79 16.38 -12.15
N PHE A 118 -4.64 17.16 -12.82
CA PHE A 118 -4.68 17.26 -14.27
C PHE A 118 -4.40 18.67 -14.75
N ILE A 119 -3.71 18.76 -15.87
CA ILE A 119 -3.32 20.02 -16.50
C ILE A 119 -4.33 20.36 -17.59
N GLY A 120 -4.66 21.64 -17.67
CA GLY A 120 -5.53 22.19 -18.69
C GLY A 120 -5.55 23.70 -18.55
N ARG A 121 -6.52 24.33 -19.20
CA ARG A 121 -6.82 25.76 -19.03
C ARG A 121 -8.31 25.93 -18.73
N PRO A 122 -8.70 26.81 -17.80
CA PRO A 122 -10.10 27.21 -17.68
C PRO A 122 -10.60 27.77 -19.01
N ALA A 123 -11.83 27.45 -19.40
CA ALA A 123 -12.52 28.05 -20.54
C ALA A 123 -13.58 29.05 -20.05
N ASP A 124 -14.03 29.96 -20.93
CA ASP A 124 -14.91 31.08 -20.55
C ASP A 124 -16.31 30.65 -20.06
N ASN A 125 -16.79 29.47 -20.46
CA ASN A 125 -18.13 28.95 -20.13
C ASN A 125 -18.11 27.91 -18.99
N ASP A 126 -17.31 28.14 -17.93
CA ASP A 126 -17.14 27.17 -16.84
C ASP A 126 -16.59 25.79 -17.30
N GLY A 127 -16.09 25.71 -18.53
CA GLY A 127 -15.49 24.52 -19.11
C GLY A 127 -13.98 24.43 -18.84
N VAL A 128 -13.38 23.39 -19.40
CA VAL A 128 -11.92 23.20 -19.39
C VAL A 128 -11.46 22.94 -20.82
N ALA A 129 -10.38 23.60 -21.22
CA ALA A 129 -9.68 23.36 -22.46
C ALA A 129 -8.42 22.52 -22.20
N CYS A 130 -8.36 21.35 -22.82
CA CYS A 130 -7.25 20.40 -22.76
C CYS A 130 -6.31 20.56 -23.96
N LYS A 131 -5.04 20.14 -23.83
CA LYS A 131 -4.04 20.36 -24.88
C LYS A 131 -4.32 19.50 -26.11
N HIS A 132 -4.68 18.24 -25.91
CA HIS A 132 -4.94 17.27 -26.97
C HIS A 132 -6.45 17.13 -27.28
N GLY A 133 -7.22 18.19 -27.06
CA GLY A 133 -8.64 18.27 -27.42
C GLY A 133 -9.61 17.68 -26.39
N PRO A 134 -10.91 17.59 -26.74
CA PRO A 134 -11.96 17.18 -25.79
C PRO A 134 -11.83 15.73 -25.31
N GLU A 135 -11.23 14.86 -26.13
CA GLU A 135 -10.94 13.47 -25.76
C GLU A 135 -10.03 13.36 -24.53
N GLU A 136 -9.01 14.23 -24.42
CA GLU A 136 -8.17 14.32 -23.23
C GLU A 136 -8.96 14.80 -22.02
N CYS A 137 -9.85 15.79 -22.19
CA CYS A 137 -10.67 16.25 -21.08
C CYS A 137 -11.56 15.14 -20.54
N LEU A 138 -12.17 14.33 -21.41
CA LEU A 138 -12.95 13.18 -20.97
C LEU A 138 -12.08 12.11 -20.31
N GLY A 139 -10.89 11.83 -20.86
CA GLY A 139 -9.90 10.95 -20.23
C GLY A 139 -9.51 11.40 -18.82
N ASN A 140 -9.21 12.69 -18.65
CA ASN A 140 -8.89 13.28 -17.35
C ASN A 140 -10.07 13.15 -16.36
N ILE A 141 -11.32 13.32 -16.83
CA ILE A 141 -12.52 13.13 -16.00
C ILE A 141 -12.65 11.67 -15.55
N ILE A 142 -12.45 10.71 -16.45
CA ILE A 142 -12.55 9.28 -16.14
C ILE A 142 -11.47 8.89 -15.11
N GLU A 143 -10.24 9.36 -15.27
CA GLU A 143 -9.16 9.10 -14.31
C GLU A 143 -9.40 9.79 -12.95
N LEU A 144 -9.98 11.00 -12.93
CA LEU A 144 -10.45 11.64 -11.69
C LEU A 144 -11.57 10.86 -11.01
N CYS A 145 -12.51 10.31 -11.79
CA CYS A 145 -13.57 9.43 -11.28
C CYS A 145 -13.00 8.14 -10.67
N ALA A 146 -11.98 7.55 -11.30
CA ALA A 146 -11.29 6.40 -10.74
C ALA A 146 -10.66 6.73 -9.38
N GLN A 147 -10.01 7.89 -9.24
CA GLN A 147 -9.44 8.34 -7.98
C GLN A 147 -10.50 8.60 -6.90
N GLU A 148 -11.64 9.20 -7.26
CA GLU A 148 -12.75 9.50 -6.34
C GLU A 148 -13.43 8.23 -5.81
N LEU A 149 -13.71 7.27 -6.70
CA LEU A 149 -14.42 6.04 -6.36
C LEU A 149 -13.52 4.97 -5.73
N TYR A 150 -12.24 4.94 -6.13
CA TYR A 150 -11.28 3.91 -5.73
C TYR A 150 -10.02 4.56 -5.14
N PRO A 151 -10.09 5.11 -3.91
CA PRO A 151 -9.02 5.94 -3.35
C PRO A 151 -7.73 5.17 -2.99
N ASP A 152 -7.68 3.84 -3.12
CA ASP A 152 -6.43 3.09 -3.00
C ASP A 152 -5.53 3.40 -4.20
N PRO A 153 -4.33 4.01 -3.99
CA PRO A 153 -3.40 4.31 -5.07
C PRO A 153 -3.05 3.12 -5.95
N LYS A 154 -3.10 1.89 -5.43
CA LYS A 154 -2.81 0.70 -6.25
C LYS A 154 -3.83 0.51 -7.37
N SER A 155 -5.10 0.77 -7.09
CA SER A 155 -6.20 0.57 -8.05
C SER A 155 -6.24 1.73 -9.05
N PHE A 156 -6.40 2.97 -8.59
CA PHE A 156 -6.59 4.08 -9.52
C PHE A 156 -5.32 4.42 -10.31
N LEU A 157 -4.11 4.34 -9.72
CA LEU A 157 -2.88 4.58 -10.51
C LEU A 157 -2.59 3.47 -11.50
N GLY A 158 -2.96 2.23 -11.17
CA GLY A 158 -2.90 1.11 -12.12
C GLY A 158 -3.78 1.41 -13.33
N PHE A 159 -5.05 1.74 -13.09
CA PHE A 159 -6.00 2.14 -14.11
C PHE A 159 -5.52 3.33 -14.96
N THR A 160 -5.06 4.41 -14.31
CA THR A 160 -4.47 5.57 -14.99
C THR A 160 -3.31 5.17 -15.89
N MET A 161 -2.38 4.33 -15.41
CA MET A 161 -1.25 3.86 -16.22
C MET A 161 -1.72 3.00 -17.39
N CYS A 162 -2.70 2.12 -17.20
CA CYS A 162 -3.28 1.31 -18.27
C CYS A 162 -3.86 2.19 -19.38
N MET A 163 -4.68 3.18 -19.03
CA MET A 163 -5.22 4.14 -20.00
C MET A 163 -4.10 4.93 -20.68
N THR A 164 -3.17 5.48 -19.91
CA THR A 164 -2.08 6.33 -20.41
C THR A 164 -1.09 5.54 -21.27
N ARG A 165 -0.93 4.22 -21.08
CA ARG A 165 -0.13 3.35 -21.96
C ARG A 165 -0.62 3.40 -23.40
N ASP A 166 -1.94 3.49 -23.58
CA ASP A 166 -2.58 3.61 -24.88
C ASP A 166 -3.29 4.96 -25.08
N TYR A 167 -2.61 6.03 -24.65
CA TYR A 167 -3.11 7.41 -24.62
C TYR A 167 -3.74 7.91 -25.94
N LYS A 168 -3.38 7.32 -27.08
CA LYS A 168 -3.94 7.69 -28.39
C LYS A 168 -5.43 7.34 -28.48
N HIS A 169 -5.82 6.22 -27.87
CA HIS A 169 -7.18 5.68 -27.94
C HIS A 169 -8.07 6.19 -26.79
N ILE A 170 -7.56 6.96 -25.83
CA ILE A 170 -8.41 7.61 -24.83
C ILE A 170 -9.41 8.57 -25.53
N PRO A 171 -10.72 8.58 -25.21
CA PRO A 171 -11.42 7.84 -24.15
C PRO A 171 -12.29 6.70 -24.72
N GLN A 172 -11.80 5.94 -25.70
CA GLN A 172 -12.55 4.86 -26.32
C GLN A 172 -13.07 3.88 -25.26
N ARG A 173 -14.35 3.54 -25.35
CA ARG A 173 -15.05 2.71 -24.37
C ARG A 173 -14.32 1.38 -24.13
N SER A 174 -13.87 0.71 -25.19
CA SER A 174 -13.14 -0.56 -25.08
C SER A 174 -11.87 -0.44 -24.23
N LEU A 175 -11.09 0.63 -24.41
CA LEU A 175 -9.90 0.89 -23.59
C LEU A 175 -10.27 1.10 -22.11
N VAL A 176 -11.34 1.85 -21.85
CA VAL A 176 -11.79 2.14 -20.48
C VAL A 176 -12.30 0.86 -19.80
N GLU A 177 -13.10 0.05 -20.50
CA GLU A 177 -13.60 -1.24 -20.00
C GLU A 177 -12.46 -2.23 -19.73
N ASP A 178 -11.52 -2.38 -20.66
CA ASP A 178 -10.37 -3.28 -20.51
C ASP A 178 -9.50 -2.87 -19.31
N CYS A 179 -9.18 -1.58 -19.18
CA CYS A 179 -8.40 -1.08 -18.05
C CYS A 179 -9.16 -1.15 -16.72
N ALA A 180 -10.47 -0.92 -16.72
CA ALA A 180 -11.29 -1.08 -15.53
C ALA A 180 -11.27 -2.55 -15.06
N LEU A 181 -11.44 -3.49 -16.00
CA LEU A 181 -11.36 -4.92 -15.71
C LEU A 181 -9.97 -5.34 -15.18
N GLU A 182 -8.88 -4.88 -15.83
CA GLU A 182 -7.49 -5.19 -15.43
C GLU A 182 -7.20 -4.78 -13.97
N HIS A 183 -7.81 -3.69 -13.50
CA HIS A 183 -7.57 -3.12 -12.18
C HIS A 183 -8.72 -3.28 -11.18
N ALA A 184 -9.72 -4.10 -11.51
CA ALA A 184 -10.89 -4.38 -10.68
C ALA A 184 -11.70 -3.11 -10.31
N LEU A 185 -11.83 -2.19 -11.27
CA LEU A 185 -12.75 -1.06 -11.21
C LEU A 185 -14.04 -1.46 -11.95
N ASP A 186 -15.17 -0.90 -11.49
CA ASP A 186 -16.47 -1.09 -12.12
C ASP A 186 -16.65 -0.02 -13.21
N PHE A 187 -16.81 -0.47 -14.45
CA PHE A 187 -16.99 0.44 -15.58
C PHE A 187 -18.28 1.27 -15.46
N ASP A 188 -19.36 0.68 -14.97
CA ASP A 188 -20.64 1.38 -14.88
C ASP A 188 -20.59 2.46 -13.80
N GLU A 189 -19.90 2.22 -12.68
CA GLU A 189 -19.64 3.24 -11.65
C GLU A 189 -18.77 4.39 -12.21
N LEU A 190 -17.71 4.08 -12.97
CA LEU A 190 -16.88 5.09 -13.63
C LEU A 190 -17.70 5.93 -14.62
N ASN A 191 -18.50 5.27 -15.45
CA ASN A 191 -19.37 5.94 -16.42
C ASN A 191 -20.41 6.82 -15.71
N GLN A 192 -21.07 6.30 -14.67
CA GLN A 192 -22.02 7.06 -13.85
C GLN A 192 -21.36 8.29 -13.22
N CYS A 193 -20.15 8.16 -12.67
CA CYS A 193 -19.41 9.30 -12.12
C CYS A 193 -19.11 10.36 -13.21
N ALA A 194 -18.65 9.94 -14.38
CA ALA A 194 -18.29 10.85 -15.47
C ALA A 194 -19.51 11.57 -16.06
N THR A 195 -20.68 10.92 -16.09
CA THR A 195 -21.92 11.48 -16.64
C THR A 195 -22.86 12.07 -15.59
N LYS A 196 -22.52 12.00 -14.31
CA LYS A 196 -23.36 12.52 -13.22
C LYS A 196 -23.66 14.01 -13.41
N ASP A 197 -24.91 14.37 -13.13
CA ASP A 197 -25.45 15.73 -13.30
C ASP A 197 -25.23 16.24 -14.74
N ASP A 198 -25.56 15.42 -15.74
CA ASP A 198 -25.30 15.67 -17.18
C ASP A 198 -23.82 15.96 -17.49
N GLY A 199 -22.91 15.37 -16.73
CA GLY A 199 -21.47 15.56 -16.81
C GLY A 199 -20.93 16.76 -16.03
N ALA A 200 -21.80 17.58 -15.41
CA ALA A 200 -21.38 18.75 -14.64
C ALA A 200 -20.51 18.36 -13.43
N PHE A 201 -20.76 17.20 -12.82
CA PHE A 201 -19.94 16.69 -11.72
C PHE A 201 -18.50 16.44 -12.17
N GLY A 202 -18.32 15.67 -13.26
CA GLY A 202 -17.01 15.36 -13.85
C GLY A 202 -16.27 16.62 -14.31
N VAL A 203 -16.94 17.52 -15.04
CA VAL A 203 -16.38 18.81 -15.46
C VAL A 203 -15.97 19.67 -14.25
N GLY A 204 -16.78 19.65 -13.18
CA GLY A 204 -16.47 20.34 -11.93
C GLY A 204 -15.21 19.82 -11.24
N MET A 205 -15.01 18.50 -11.21
CA MET A 205 -13.78 17.88 -10.71
C MET A 205 -12.58 18.27 -11.56
N LEU A 206 -12.70 18.18 -12.89
CA LEU A 206 -11.63 18.57 -13.80
C LEU A 206 -11.26 20.05 -13.64
N ARG A 207 -12.24 20.95 -13.50
CA ARG A 207 -12.00 22.38 -13.28
C ARG A 207 -11.22 22.64 -11.98
N LYS A 208 -11.60 21.97 -10.88
CA LYS A 208 -10.87 22.04 -9.60
C LYS A 208 -9.43 21.55 -9.76
N SER A 209 -9.24 20.43 -10.44
CA SER A 209 -7.92 19.84 -10.70
C SER A 209 -7.03 20.76 -11.54
N VAL A 210 -7.56 21.32 -12.62
CA VAL A 210 -6.84 22.28 -13.49
C VAL A 210 -6.48 23.57 -12.75
N LYS A 211 -7.39 24.08 -11.91
CA LYS A 211 -7.11 25.25 -11.06
C LYS A 211 -5.95 24.95 -10.11
N ARG A 212 -5.97 23.79 -9.43
CA ARG A 212 -4.90 23.34 -8.54
C ARG A 212 -3.55 23.25 -9.26
N SER A 213 -3.50 22.61 -10.43
CA SER A 213 -2.29 22.54 -11.27
C SER A 213 -1.75 23.91 -11.65
N SER A 214 -2.63 24.87 -11.96
CA SER A 214 -2.25 26.24 -12.28
C SER A 214 -1.67 26.99 -11.08
N GLU A 215 -2.26 26.80 -9.89
CA GLU A 215 -1.80 27.42 -8.64
C GLU A 215 -0.44 26.89 -8.19
N VAL A 216 -0.25 25.56 -8.19
CA VAL A 216 1.03 24.92 -7.84
C VAL A 216 2.14 25.41 -8.77
N ARG A 217 1.87 25.45 -10.08
CA ARG A 217 2.82 25.98 -11.07
C ARG A 217 3.21 27.44 -10.79
N LYS A 218 2.24 28.31 -10.48
CA LYS A 218 2.52 29.72 -10.13
C LYS A 218 3.36 29.84 -8.86
N ALA A 219 3.04 29.05 -7.84
CA ALA A 219 3.78 29.02 -6.58
C ALA A 219 5.23 28.55 -6.78
N ALA A 220 5.44 27.52 -7.62
CA ALA A 220 6.78 27.03 -7.98
C ALA A 220 7.61 28.12 -8.68
N TYR A 221 7.03 28.86 -9.63
CA TYR A 221 7.72 29.99 -10.28
C TYR A 221 8.00 31.16 -9.34
N ALA A 222 7.12 31.43 -8.37
CA ALA A 222 7.29 32.54 -7.43
C ALA A 222 8.40 32.28 -6.38
N THR A 223 8.75 31.01 -6.14
CA THR A 223 9.67 30.61 -5.06
C THR A 223 11.07 30.25 -5.53
N ASN A 224 11.29 30.08 -6.84
CA ASN A 224 12.58 29.64 -7.39
C ASN A 224 13.17 30.65 -8.40
N SER A 225 14.32 31.26 -8.06
CA SER A 225 15.23 31.91 -9.03
C SER A 225 16.04 30.89 -9.85
N PHE A 226 15.94 29.60 -9.49
CA PHE A 226 16.42 28.47 -10.28
C PHE A 226 15.22 27.76 -10.88
N SER A 227 14.86 28.17 -12.10
CA SER A 227 13.83 27.53 -12.91
C SER A 227 14.32 26.12 -13.29
N TYR A 228 14.15 25.14 -12.41
CA TYR A 228 14.07 23.76 -12.84
C TYR A 228 12.63 23.53 -13.32
N PRO A 229 12.39 23.26 -14.61
CA PRO A 229 11.09 22.85 -15.11
C PRO A 229 10.73 21.41 -14.67
N GLY A 230 11.11 21.01 -13.45
CA GLY A 230 10.73 19.75 -12.81
C GLY A 230 9.66 20.05 -11.76
N SER A 231 8.53 19.36 -11.69
CA SER A 231 8.16 18.11 -12.36
C SER A 231 6.64 18.05 -12.36
N ILE A 232 6.08 18.77 -13.31
CA ILE A 232 4.77 18.46 -13.85
C ILE A 232 5.04 17.36 -14.87
N CYS A 233 4.44 16.19 -14.68
CA CYS A 233 4.30 15.23 -15.76
C CYS A 233 3.28 15.78 -16.81
#